data_AF-A0A535MT46-F1
#
_entry.id   AF-A0A535MT46-F1
#
_cell.length_a   1.000
_cell.length_b   1.000
_cell.length_c   1.000
_cell.angle_alpha   90.00
_cell.angle_beta   90.00
_cell.angle_gamma   90.00
#
_symmetry.space_group_name_H-M   'P 1'
#
loop_
_entity.id
_entity.type
_entity.pdbx_description
1 polymer ?
#
loop_
_entity_poly.entity_id
_entity_poly.type
_entity_poly.pdbx_seq_one_letter_code
_entity_poly.pdbx_strand_id
1 'polypeptide(L)'
;MGAVTDAPPGRRRPRLSDDPCSPAPRRSWGWAVQLYALRSRESWGVGDLADLRRFARWSRKAGASTVLLNPLGAQNPTFPYQPSPYFASSR
;
A
#
# COMPACT_ATOMS: atom_id res chain seq x y z
N MET A 1 -19.69 -20.48 1.15
CA MET A 1 -18.75 -20.76 0.05
C MET A 1 -17.42 -20.10 0.42
N GLY A 2 -16.38 -20.90 0.72
CA GLY A 2 -15.00 -20.47 1.03
C GLY A 2 -14.75 -20.20 2.54
N ALA A 3 -13.75 -20.76 3.21
CA ALA A 3 -12.57 -21.53 2.80
C ALA A 3 -12.60 -22.96 3.40
N VAL A 4 -12.26 -23.96 2.58
CA VAL A 4 -12.32 -25.41 2.90
C VAL A 4 -11.03 -25.92 3.59
N THR A 5 -10.10 -25.03 3.94
CA THR A 5 -8.82 -25.44 4.54
C THR A 5 -8.36 -24.46 5.62
N ASP A 6 -8.08 -24.99 6.81
CA ASP A 6 -7.51 -24.27 7.97
C ASP A 6 -6.03 -23.87 7.76
N ALA A 7 -5.42 -24.28 6.64
CA ALA A 7 -4.05 -23.95 6.30
C ALA A 7 -4.00 -22.67 5.45
N PRO A 8 -3.20 -21.65 5.84
CA PRO A 8 -2.94 -20.52 4.98
C PRO A 8 -2.23 -21.00 3.70
N PRO A 9 -2.56 -20.41 2.53
CA PRO A 9 -1.89 -20.78 1.28
C PRO A 9 -0.38 -20.61 1.41
N GLY A 10 0.38 -21.57 0.89
CA GLY A 10 1.84 -21.54 0.93
C GLY A 10 2.37 -20.24 0.32
N ARG A 11 3.19 -19.49 1.07
CA ARG A 11 3.85 -18.28 0.57
C ARG A 11 4.88 -18.67 -0.49
N ARG A 12 4.50 -18.57 -1.77
CA ARG A 12 5.46 -18.65 -2.86
C ARG A 12 6.34 -17.39 -2.82
N ARG A 13 7.59 -17.54 -2.38
CA ARG A 13 8.57 -16.47 -2.50
C ARG A 13 8.88 -16.27 -3.99
N PRO A 14 8.70 -15.07 -4.56
CA PRO A 14 9.19 -14.81 -5.91
C PRO A 14 10.70 -15.03 -5.92
N ARG A 15 11.21 -15.71 -6.95
CA ARG A 15 12.66 -15.71 -7.21
C ARG A 15 13.00 -14.32 -7.73
N LEU A 16 13.79 -13.57 -6.95
CA LEU A 16 14.39 -12.33 -7.42
C LEU A 16 15.56 -12.71 -8.34
N SER A 17 15.82 -11.93 -9.39
CA SER A 17 17.03 -12.13 -10.20
C SER A 17 18.26 -11.76 -9.37
N ASP A 18 19.38 -12.43 -9.66
CA ASP A 18 20.70 -12.03 -9.14
C ASP A 18 21.26 -10.80 -9.89
N ASP A 19 20.54 -10.31 -10.91
CA ASP A 19 20.90 -9.11 -11.66
C ASP A 19 20.98 -7.88 -10.73
N PRO A 20 21.96 -7.00 -10.94
CA PRO A 20 22.07 -5.78 -10.16
C PRO A 20 20.81 -4.93 -10.33
N CYS A 21 20.33 -4.37 -9.21
CA CYS A 21 19.27 -3.38 -9.24
C CYS A 21 19.64 -2.23 -10.19
N SER A 22 18.67 -1.72 -10.94
CA SER A 22 18.90 -0.52 -11.74
C SER A 22 19.38 0.62 -10.83
N PRO A 23 20.40 1.39 -11.23
CA PRO A 23 20.90 2.49 -10.44
C PRO A 23 19.78 3.52 -10.20
N ALA A 24 19.71 4.04 -8.98
CA ALA A 24 18.76 5.08 -8.66
C ALA A 24 19.02 6.32 -9.53
N PRO A 25 17.98 7.02 -10.01
CA PRO A 25 18.16 8.25 -10.77
C PRO A 25 18.87 9.30 -9.90
N ARG A 26 19.74 10.13 -10.53
CA ARG A 26 20.45 11.24 -9.83
C ARG A 26 19.51 12.19 -9.11
N ARG A 27 18.30 12.40 -9.66
CA ARG A 27 17.22 13.18 -9.05
C ARG A 27 15.90 12.51 -9.38
N SER A 28 15.02 12.46 -8.40
CA SER A 28 13.65 11.96 -8.52
C SER A 28 12.72 12.78 -7.66
N TRP A 29 11.44 12.66 -7.95
CA TRP A 29 10.38 13.21 -7.12
C TRP A 29 9.29 12.16 -6.92
N GLY A 30 8.41 12.40 -5.97
CA GLY A 30 7.26 11.55 -5.73
C GLY A 30 6.21 12.22 -4.88
N TRP A 31 5.15 11.47 -4.59
CA TRP A 31 4.01 11.95 -3.81
C TRP A 31 4.12 11.51 -2.36
N ALA A 32 3.79 12.38 -1.41
CA ALA A 32 3.46 11.98 -0.05
C ALA A 32 1.93 11.97 0.08
N VAL A 33 1.36 10.79 0.32
CA VAL A 33 -0.09 10.58 0.31
C VAL A 33 -0.53 9.97 1.63
N GLN A 34 -1.55 10.58 2.23
CA GLN A 34 -2.33 9.93 3.27
C GLN A 34 -3.34 9.01 2.58
N LEU A 35 -3.08 7.70 2.55
CA LEU A 35 -3.86 6.73 1.79
C LEU A 35 -5.34 6.78 2.16
N TYR A 36 -5.66 6.94 3.44
CA TYR A 36 -7.04 7.05 3.91
C TYR A 36 -7.81 8.22 3.25
N ALA A 37 -7.12 9.26 2.79
CA ALA A 37 -7.69 10.42 2.10
C ALA A 37 -7.67 10.30 0.56
N LEU A 38 -7.03 9.27 -0.01
CA LEU A 38 -6.92 9.08 -1.45
C LEU A 38 -8.21 8.48 -2.02
N ARG A 39 -9.13 9.35 -2.46
CA ARG A 39 -10.45 8.94 -2.92
C ARG A 39 -10.54 8.68 -4.43
N SER A 40 -11.30 7.65 -4.78
CA SER A 40 -11.86 7.43 -6.11
C SER A 40 -13.39 7.38 -6.07
N ARG A 41 -13.99 7.17 -7.26
CA ARG A 41 -15.45 7.00 -7.41
C ARG A 41 -15.91 5.65 -6.87
N GLU A 42 -15.01 4.68 -6.80
CA GLU A 42 -15.27 3.33 -6.35
C GLU A 42 -14.97 3.14 -4.86
N SER A 43 -14.23 4.06 -4.24
CA SER A 43 -13.93 4.05 -2.80
C SER A 43 -15.19 4.18 -1.94
N TRP A 44 -15.24 3.43 -0.84
CA TRP A 44 -16.35 3.42 0.12
C TRP A 44 -16.23 4.48 1.24
N GLY A 45 -15.72 5.67 0.91
CA GLY A 45 -15.49 6.73 1.92
C GLY A 45 -14.04 6.96 2.28
N VAL A 46 -13.19 5.95 2.11
CA VAL A 46 -11.76 5.91 2.48
C VAL A 46 -10.95 5.33 1.32
N GLY A 47 -9.72 5.79 1.12
CA GLY A 47 -8.83 5.24 0.10
C GLY A 47 -8.28 3.86 0.46
N ASP A 48 -8.19 2.98 -0.53
CA ASP A 48 -7.71 1.60 -0.38
C ASP A 48 -6.52 1.24 -1.30
N LEU A 49 -6.09 -0.02 -1.29
CA LEU A 49 -4.96 -0.47 -2.13
C LEU A 49 -5.28 -0.50 -3.64
N ALA A 50 -6.56 -0.59 -4.02
CA ALA A 50 -6.96 -0.47 -5.42
C ALA A 50 -6.85 1.00 -5.89
N ASP A 51 -7.21 1.95 -5.03
CA ASP A 51 -7.00 3.39 -5.25
C ASP A 51 -5.52 3.71 -5.38
N LEU A 52 -4.69 3.19 -4.46
CA LEU A 52 -3.23 3.33 -4.52
C LEU A 52 -2.66 2.79 -5.83
N ARG A 53 -3.09 1.60 -6.28
CA ARG A 53 -2.64 1.02 -7.54
C ARG A 53 -2.97 1.92 -8.72
N ARG A 54 -4.18 2.49 -8.75
CA ARG A 54 -4.62 3.39 -9.83
C ARG A 54 -3.81 4.68 -9.80
N PHE A 55 -3.63 5.28 -8.63
CA PHE A 55 -2.82 6.48 -8.42
C PHE A 55 -1.38 6.25 -8.84
N ALA A 56 -0.72 5.20 -8.36
CA ALA A 56 0.68 4.90 -8.70
C ALA A 56 0.90 4.71 -10.21
N ARG A 57 -0.04 4.08 -10.91
CA ARG A 57 0.02 3.95 -12.38
C ARG A 57 -0.08 5.30 -13.08
N TRP A 58 -0.94 6.18 -12.59
CA TRP A 58 -1.05 7.54 -13.09
C TRP A 58 0.20 8.37 -12.75
N SER A 59 0.69 8.33 -11.51
CA SER A 59 1.88 9.06 -11.06
C SER A 59 3.12 8.67 -11.85
N ARG A 60 3.29 7.37 -12.17
CA ARG A 60 4.38 6.91 -13.04
C ARG A 60 4.34 7.54 -14.43
N LYS A 61 3.14 7.66 -15.03
CA LYS A 61 2.97 8.35 -16.32
C LYS A 61 3.32 9.84 -16.23
N ALA A 62 3.11 10.45 -15.07
CA ALA A 62 3.51 11.82 -14.78
C ALA A 62 5.02 11.98 -14.48
N GLY A 63 5.79 10.89 -14.37
CA GLY A 63 7.23 10.92 -14.08
C GLY A 63 7.60 10.79 -12.60
N ALA A 64 6.63 10.54 -11.71
CA ALA A 64 6.90 10.26 -10.30
C ALA A 64 7.63 8.93 -10.16
N SER A 65 8.67 8.90 -9.31
CA SER A 65 9.46 7.69 -9.03
C SER A 65 9.05 7.02 -7.71
N THR A 66 8.37 7.74 -6.82
CA THR A 66 7.99 7.21 -5.51
C THR A 66 6.61 7.69 -5.05
N VAL A 67 6.00 6.91 -4.16
CA VAL A 67 4.82 7.27 -3.38
C VAL A 67 5.11 6.92 -1.93
N LEU A 68 5.25 7.93 -1.09
CA LEU A 68 5.35 7.82 0.37
C LEU A 68 3.93 7.75 0.95
N LEU A 69 3.69 6.81 1.85
CA LEU A 69 2.40 6.62 2.51
C LEU A 69 2.50 6.87 4.01
N ASN A 70 1.36 7.15 4.63
CA ASN A 70 1.20 6.96 6.07
C ASN A 70 1.41 5.50 6.46
N PRO A 71 1.70 5.21 7.74
CA PRO A 71 1.83 3.83 8.21
C PRO A 71 0.56 3.02 7.91
N LEU A 72 0.75 1.77 7.47
CA LEU A 72 -0.31 0.82 7.16
C LEU A 72 -0.38 -0.32 8.21
N GLY A 73 0.13 -0.05 9.41
CA GLY A 73 0.14 -1.01 10.52
C GLY A 73 -1.27 -1.43 10.92
N ALA A 74 -1.41 -2.68 11.36
CA ALA A 74 -2.70 -3.21 11.78
C ALA A 74 -3.28 -2.36 12.91
N GLN A 75 -4.57 -2.02 12.77
CA GLN A 75 -5.31 -1.31 13.80
C GLN A 75 -5.96 -2.32 14.76
N ASN A 76 -6.24 -1.89 15.99
CA ASN A 76 -7.03 -2.70 16.90
C ASN A 76 -8.46 -2.85 16.34
N PRO A 77 -8.97 -4.08 16.15
CA PRO A 77 -10.30 -4.32 15.58
C PRO A 77 -11.41 -4.18 16.64
N THR A 78 -11.35 -3.10 17.44
CA THR A 78 -12.28 -2.83 18.54
C THR A 78 -12.81 -1.42 18.43
N PHE A 79 -14.08 -1.22 18.77
CA PHE A 79 -14.67 0.12 18.82
C PHE A 79 -14.40 0.80 20.18
N PRO A 80 -14.18 2.13 20.19
CA PRO A 80 -14.05 3.02 19.03
C PRO A 80 -12.73 2.78 18.28
N TYR A 81 -12.76 2.93 16.95
CA TYR A 81 -11.52 2.86 16.15
C TYR A 81 -10.59 4.02 16.51
N GLN A 82 -9.30 3.72 16.65
CA GLN A 82 -8.28 4.74 16.81
C GLN A 82 -8.02 5.44 15.46
N PRO A 83 -8.26 6.75 15.33
CA PRO A 83 -8.08 7.46 14.06
C PRO A 83 -6.62 7.67 13.66
N SER A 84 -5.67 7.62 14.61
CA SER A 84 -4.26 7.88 14.31
C SER A 84 -3.58 6.66 13.66
N PRO A 85 -3.04 6.77 12.43
CA PRO A 85 -2.32 5.67 11.79
C PRO A 85 -0.99 5.32 12.49
N TYR A 86 -0.54 6.15 13.43
CA TYR A 86 0.69 5.94 14.20
C TYR A 86 0.47 5.14 15.49
N PHE A 87 -0.78 4.87 15.87
CA PHE A 87 -1.14 4.03 17.01
C PHE A 87 -1.51 2.62 16.51
N ALA A 88 -0.51 1.91 15.98
CA ALA A 88 -0.70 0.56 15.46
C ALA A 88 -0.59 -0.49 16.57
N SER A 89 -1.37 -1.56 16.47
CA SER A 89 -1.31 -2.72 17.37
C SER A 89 -0.09 -3.59 17.11
N SER A 90 0.41 -3.57 15.88
CA SER A 90 1.60 -4.27 15.40
C SER A 90 2.23 -3.50 14.24
N ARG A 91 3.54 -3.67 14.02
CA ARG A 91 4.32 -2.97 13.00
C ARG A 91 4.92 -3.93 11.97
#